data_AF-A0A091RMA5-F1
#
_entry.id   AF-A0A091RMA5-F1
#
_cell.length_a   1.000
_cell.length_b   1.000
_cell.length_c   1.000
_cell.angle_alpha   90.00
_cell.angle_beta   90.00
_cell.angle_gamma   90.00
#
_symmetry.space_group_name_H-M   'P 1'
#
loop_
_entity.id
_entity.type
_entity.pdbx_description
1 polymer ?
#
loop_
_entity_poly.entity_id
_entity_poly.type
_entity_poly.pdbx_seq_one_letter_code
_entity_poly.pdbx_strand_id
1 'polypeptide(L)'
;DDAKELPPAVLEKRQRRKYERERKKRRRKELKMKAKMVKKETEEVLVEPDIKKEESTGEIVYNRVEVHEENELNKIQKKKEKRKAVKGSITPLTGKNYKQLLGRLETRKNKLEELKDKDQKKAQELENKMKWTNLLYKAEGVKIRDNEERLKEALKRKEKRKAQRQRQWEKRTEKVVEKMQQRQEKRRKNIQKKKKDRIEKKKARARKKGRVLPEDLKKAGL
;
A
#
# COMPACT_ATOMS: atom_id res chain seq x y z
N ASP A 1 -53.29 -2.72 -9.23
CA ASP A 1 -52.03 -1.98 -9.27
C ASP A 1 -50.87 -2.85 -8.81
N ASP A 2 -50.25 -3.51 -9.79
CA ASP A 2 -49.23 -4.53 -9.56
C ASP A 2 -47.89 -3.92 -9.13
N ALA A 3 -47.52 -4.19 -7.87
CA ALA A 3 -46.18 -3.94 -7.36
C ALA A 3 -45.18 -4.90 -8.02
N LYS A 4 -44.54 -4.45 -9.10
CA LYS A 4 -43.40 -5.12 -9.73
C LYS A 4 -42.28 -5.30 -8.70
N GLU A 5 -42.15 -6.51 -8.16
CA GLU A 5 -41.05 -6.89 -7.27
C GLU A 5 -39.71 -6.68 -8.00
N LEU A 6 -38.88 -5.79 -7.45
CA LEU A 6 -37.57 -5.50 -8.01
C LEU A 6 -36.68 -6.75 -7.91
N PRO A 7 -35.89 -7.06 -8.95
CA PRO A 7 -35.05 -8.25 -8.97
C PRO A 7 -34.07 -8.26 -7.78
N PRO A 8 -33.77 -9.43 -7.18
CA PRO A 8 -33.03 -9.55 -5.93
C PRO A 8 -31.65 -8.88 -5.95
N ALA A 9 -31.00 -8.84 -7.12
CA ALA A 9 -29.72 -8.16 -7.32
C ALA A 9 -29.80 -6.62 -7.16
N VAL A 10 -30.97 -6.02 -7.45
CA VAL A 10 -31.20 -4.58 -7.29
C VAL A 10 -31.48 -4.24 -5.82
N LEU A 11 -32.19 -5.12 -5.11
CA LEU A 11 -32.42 -5.00 -3.66
C LEU A 11 -31.11 -5.08 -2.88
N GLU A 12 -30.22 -6.02 -3.22
CA GLU A 12 -28.92 -6.16 -2.56
C GLU A 12 -28.03 -4.93 -2.79
N LYS A 13 -28.01 -4.37 -4.02
CA LYS A 13 -27.31 -3.11 -4.31
C LYS A 13 -27.87 -1.93 -3.51
N ARG A 14 -29.19 -1.88 -3.31
CA ARG A 14 -29.86 -0.83 -2.53
C ARG A 14 -29.54 -0.94 -1.05
N GLN A 15 -29.51 -2.17 -0.50
CA GLN A 15 -29.11 -2.45 0.88
C GLN A 15 -27.64 -2.07 1.12
N ARG A 16 -26.72 -2.45 0.22
CA ARG A 16 -25.30 -2.06 0.29
C ARG A 16 -25.11 -0.54 0.27
N ARG A 17 -25.83 0.17 -0.61
CA ARG A 17 -25.82 1.65 -0.65
C ARG A 17 -26.37 2.29 0.64
N LYS A 18 -27.40 1.70 1.24
CA LYS A 18 -27.97 2.16 2.52
C LYS A 18 -26.96 1.98 3.66
N TYR A 19 -26.34 0.81 3.76
CA TYR A 19 -25.30 0.50 4.74
C TYR A 19 -24.07 1.40 4.60
N GLU A 20 -23.61 1.64 3.36
CA GLU A 20 -22.46 2.52 3.11
C GLU A 20 -22.76 3.99 3.48
N ARG A 21 -23.97 4.48 3.18
CA ARG A 21 -24.42 5.81 3.61
C ARG A 21 -24.46 5.94 5.13
N GLU A 22 -24.91 4.90 5.82
CA GLU A 22 -24.97 4.88 7.29
C GLU A 22 -23.58 4.85 7.91
N ARG A 23 -22.66 4.04 7.37
CA ARG A 23 -21.25 4.01 7.77
C ARG A 23 -20.57 5.37 7.60
N LYS A 24 -20.80 6.05 6.47
CA LYS A 24 -20.28 7.42 6.21
C LYS A 24 -20.87 8.44 7.19
N LYS A 25 -22.16 8.34 7.52
CA LYS A 25 -22.80 9.20 8.54
C LYS A 25 -22.20 8.98 9.93
N ARG A 26 -21.96 7.73 10.36
CA ARG A 26 -21.32 7.40 11.65
C ARG A 26 -19.90 7.99 11.74
N ARG A 27 -19.07 7.78 10.70
CA ARG A 27 -17.73 8.39 10.63
C ARG A 27 -17.74 9.92 10.70
N ARG A 28 -18.68 10.59 10.04
CA ARG A 28 -18.80 12.06 10.09
C ARG A 28 -19.21 12.54 11.50
N LYS A 29 -20.06 11.80 12.21
CA LYS A 29 -20.42 12.08 13.61
C LYS A 29 -19.23 11.88 14.55
N GLU A 30 -18.51 10.77 14.42
CA GLU A 30 -17.29 10.49 15.20
C GLU A 30 -16.23 11.58 15.01
N LEU A 31 -15.96 12.00 13.78
CA LEU A 31 -15.03 13.09 13.49
C LEU A 31 -15.50 14.43 14.08
N LYS A 32 -16.81 14.72 14.05
CA LYS A 32 -17.38 15.94 14.65
C LYS A 32 -17.29 15.91 16.18
N MET A 33 -17.50 14.76 16.81
CA MET A 33 -17.32 14.58 18.26
C MET A 33 -15.85 14.71 18.65
N LYS A 34 -14.94 14.08 17.89
CA LYS A 34 -13.50 14.18 18.12
C LYS A 34 -12.99 15.62 17.95
N ALA A 35 -13.47 16.35 16.95
CA ALA A 35 -13.12 17.76 16.77
C ALA A 35 -13.69 18.65 17.89
N LYS A 36 -14.88 18.33 18.44
CA LYS A 36 -15.44 19.02 19.60
C LYS A 36 -14.66 18.73 20.89
N MET A 37 -14.21 17.49 21.08
CA MET A 37 -13.35 17.10 22.20
C MET A 37 -12.00 17.82 22.13
N VAL A 38 -11.34 17.81 20.97
CA VAL A 38 -10.08 18.55 20.77
C VAL A 38 -10.28 20.05 20.98
N LYS A 39 -11.41 20.64 20.55
CA LYS A 39 -11.70 22.06 20.81
C LYS A 39 -11.91 22.37 22.28
N LYS A 40 -12.63 21.52 23.02
CA LYS A 40 -12.81 21.65 24.47
C LYS A 40 -11.48 21.49 25.21
N GLU A 41 -10.67 20.50 24.82
CA GLU A 41 -9.32 20.30 25.36
C GLU A 41 -8.39 21.49 25.06
N THR A 42 -8.53 22.17 23.92
CA THR A 42 -7.76 23.39 23.63
C THR A 42 -8.29 24.65 24.33
N GLU A 43 -9.58 24.70 24.69
CA GLU A 43 -10.17 25.82 25.45
C GLU A 43 -9.93 25.67 26.97
N GLU A 44 -9.84 24.45 27.50
CA GLU A 44 -9.56 24.19 28.93
C GLU A 44 -8.07 24.37 29.32
N VAL A 45 -7.14 24.53 28.35
CA VAL A 45 -5.70 24.68 28.60
C VAL A 45 -5.24 26.16 28.68
N LEU A 46 -6.16 27.13 28.64
CA LEU A 46 -5.87 28.57 28.72
C LEU A 46 -6.06 29.22 30.12
N VAL A 47 -6.08 28.43 31.19
CA VAL A 47 -6.07 28.95 32.58
C VAL A 47 -4.82 28.43 33.31
N GLU A 48 -4.03 29.36 33.84
CA GLU A 48 -2.78 29.12 34.58
C GLU A 48 -2.98 28.19 35.81
N PRO A 49 -2.02 27.34 36.16
CA PRO A 49 -2.11 26.52 37.37
C PRO A 49 -1.55 27.27 38.59
N ASP A 50 -2.45 27.61 39.51
CA ASP A 50 -2.09 27.99 40.89
C ASP A 50 -1.67 26.74 41.68
N ILE A 51 -0.49 26.81 42.31
CA ILE A 51 0.07 25.75 43.14
C ILE A 51 -0.59 25.80 44.51
N LYS A 52 -1.37 24.77 44.87
CA LYS A 52 -1.71 24.46 46.26
C LYS A 52 -1.31 23.03 46.58
N LYS A 53 -0.38 22.91 47.55
CA LYS A 53 -0.06 21.67 48.24
C LYS A 53 -1.11 21.47 49.32
N GLU A 54 -1.79 20.33 49.32
CA GLU A 54 -2.56 19.85 50.46
C GLU A 54 -2.30 18.35 50.65
N GLU A 55 -2.52 17.94 51.89
CA GLU A 55 -1.79 16.91 52.59
C GLU A 55 -2.41 15.51 52.44
N SER A 56 -1.57 14.55 52.82
CA SER A 56 -1.78 13.12 52.88
C SER A 56 -3.00 12.68 53.69
N THR A 57 -3.86 11.87 53.07
CA THR A 57 -4.55 10.77 53.75
C THR A 57 -4.43 9.51 52.89
N GLY A 58 -4.07 8.40 53.53
CA GLY A 58 -3.63 7.18 52.87
C GLY A 58 -4.76 6.45 52.14
N GLU A 59 -4.64 6.41 50.81
CA GLU A 59 -5.35 5.48 49.95
C GLU A 59 -4.36 4.89 48.95
N ILE A 60 -4.52 3.59 48.69
CA ILE A 60 -3.64 2.69 47.95
C ILE A 60 -2.94 3.39 46.77
N VAL A 61 -1.62 3.58 46.89
CA VAL A 61 -0.76 4.11 45.82
C VAL A 61 -0.64 3.05 44.73
N TYR A 62 -1.62 3.00 43.84
CA TYR A 62 -1.38 2.45 42.51
C TYR A 62 -0.37 3.39 41.86
N ASN A 63 0.80 2.86 41.54
CA ASN A 63 1.83 3.59 40.80
C ASN A 63 1.16 4.17 39.55
N ARG A 64 0.87 5.48 39.56
CA ARG A 64 0.31 6.17 38.40
C ARG A 64 1.44 6.16 37.39
N VAL A 65 1.44 5.17 36.49
CA VAL A 65 2.34 5.16 35.35
C VAL A 65 1.88 6.32 34.48
N GLU A 66 2.46 7.49 34.73
CA GLU A 66 2.46 8.59 33.80
C GLU A 66 3.23 8.08 32.58
N VAL A 67 2.50 7.51 31.62
CA VAL A 67 3.01 7.31 30.27
C VAL A 67 3.12 8.71 29.67
N HIS A 68 4.15 9.44 30.09
CA HIS A 68 4.61 10.59 29.35
C HIS A 68 4.85 10.14 27.91
N GLU A 69 4.73 11.07 26.98
CA GLU A 69 5.19 10.93 25.60
C GLU A 69 6.74 10.74 25.54
N GLU A 70 7.32 9.85 26.34
CA GLU A 70 8.74 9.48 26.35
C GLU A 70 9.18 9.06 24.95
N ASN A 71 8.28 8.48 24.15
CA ASN A 71 8.53 8.17 22.74
C ASN A 71 8.78 9.42 21.88
N GLU A 72 8.14 10.55 22.17
CA GLU A 72 8.30 11.80 21.42
C GLU A 72 9.59 12.51 21.81
N LEU A 73 9.87 12.60 23.12
CA LEU A 73 11.16 13.09 23.63
C LEU A 73 12.32 12.23 23.10
N ASN A 74 12.16 10.90 23.06
CA ASN A 74 13.13 9.98 22.44
C ASN A 74 13.30 10.21 20.93
N LYS A 75 12.24 10.51 20.16
CA LYS A 75 12.38 10.84 18.73
C LYS A 75 13.15 12.14 18.52
N ILE A 76 12.87 13.16 19.33
CA ILE A 76 13.54 14.46 19.27
C ILE A 76 15.02 14.31 19.66
N GLN A 77 15.32 13.57 20.74
CA GLN A 77 16.68 13.26 21.18
C GLN A 77 17.45 12.47 20.10
N LYS A 78 16.86 11.39 19.54
CA LYS A 78 17.45 10.64 18.43
C LYS A 78 17.71 11.50 17.20
N LYS A 79 16.85 12.50 16.92
CA LYS A 79 17.07 13.45 15.82
C LYS A 79 18.23 14.42 16.13
N LYS A 80 18.36 14.88 17.37
CA LYS A 80 19.49 15.70 17.83
C LYS A 80 20.80 14.92 17.75
N GLU A 81 20.84 13.68 18.22
CA GLU A 81 22.01 12.79 18.11
C GLU A 81 22.41 12.54 16.66
N LYS A 82 21.44 12.24 15.78
CA LYS A 82 21.71 12.08 14.34
C LYS A 82 22.29 13.34 13.71
N ARG A 83 21.88 14.53 14.16
CA ARG A 83 22.45 15.81 13.71
C ARG A 83 23.89 15.98 14.21
N LYS A 84 24.16 15.63 15.47
CA LYS A 84 25.51 15.64 16.05
C LYS A 84 26.45 14.65 15.34
N ALA A 85 25.94 13.52 14.87
CA ALA A 85 26.70 12.53 14.11
C ALA A 85 27.03 12.97 12.66
N VAL A 86 26.46 14.08 12.16
CA VAL A 86 26.80 14.59 10.83
C VAL A 86 28.10 15.39 10.91
N LYS A 87 29.11 14.93 10.17
CA LYS A 87 30.44 15.50 10.10
C LYS A 87 30.46 16.59 9.04
N GLY A 88 30.98 17.77 9.42
CA GLY A 88 31.12 18.91 8.52
C GLY A 88 29.80 19.34 7.86
N SER A 89 28.67 19.22 8.59
CA SER A 89 27.30 19.54 8.16
C SER A 89 26.79 18.87 6.87
N ILE A 90 27.56 17.97 6.28
CA ILE A 90 27.26 17.28 5.03
C ILE A 90 26.79 15.87 5.34
N THR A 91 25.52 15.58 5.05
CA THR A 91 24.99 14.22 5.22
C THR A 91 25.61 13.26 4.19
N PRO A 92 26.08 12.07 4.57
CA PRO A 92 26.69 11.16 3.62
C PRO A 92 25.63 10.59 2.67
N LEU A 93 26.03 10.33 1.42
CA LEU A 93 25.12 9.85 0.38
C LEU A 93 24.97 8.32 0.47
N THR A 94 24.12 7.88 1.39
CA THR A 94 24.01 6.47 1.82
C THR A 94 22.64 5.85 1.50
N GLY A 95 22.58 4.52 1.47
CA GLY A 95 21.34 3.77 1.33
C GLY A 95 20.97 3.38 -0.12
N LYS A 96 19.83 2.69 -0.28
CA LYS A 96 19.38 2.07 -1.55
C LYS A 96 18.22 2.84 -2.22
N ASN A 97 18.02 4.10 -1.85
CA ASN A 97 17.00 4.98 -2.40
C ASN A 97 17.58 5.81 -3.55
N TYR A 98 17.84 5.16 -4.67
CA TYR A 98 18.55 5.75 -5.82
C TYR A 98 17.91 7.06 -6.33
N LYS A 99 16.57 7.19 -6.29
CA LYS A 99 15.86 8.43 -6.65
C LYS A 99 16.21 9.61 -5.72
N GLN A 100 16.22 9.37 -4.41
CA GLN A 100 16.58 10.39 -3.43
C GLN A 100 18.07 10.74 -3.50
N LEU A 101 18.93 9.76 -3.82
CA LEU A 101 20.36 10.01 -3.98
C LEU A 101 20.66 10.86 -5.23
N LEU A 102 19.97 10.60 -6.34
CA LEU A 102 20.06 11.44 -7.54
C LEU A 102 19.62 12.88 -7.25
N GLY A 103 18.45 13.09 -6.64
CA GLY A 103 18.00 14.44 -6.29
C GLY A 103 18.94 15.15 -5.28
N ARG A 104 19.58 14.40 -4.38
CA ARG A 104 20.61 14.97 -3.49
C ARG A 104 21.90 15.33 -4.22
N LEU A 105 22.25 14.65 -5.31
CA LEU A 105 23.41 15.01 -6.13
C LEU A 105 23.11 16.24 -6.97
N GLU A 106 21.95 16.26 -7.63
CA GLU A 106 21.47 17.40 -8.41
C GLU A 106 21.45 18.67 -7.54
N THR A 107 20.85 18.61 -6.35
CA THR A 107 20.85 19.76 -5.43
C THR A 107 22.24 20.18 -4.95
N ARG A 108 23.23 19.28 -4.89
CA ARG A 108 24.62 19.63 -4.55
C ARG A 108 25.31 20.31 -5.73
N LYS A 109 25.10 19.80 -6.94
CA LYS A 109 25.64 20.38 -8.18
C LYS A 109 25.09 21.79 -8.40
N ASN A 110 23.78 21.96 -8.33
CA ASN A 110 23.14 23.27 -8.49
C ASN A 110 23.68 24.29 -7.47
N LYS A 111 23.85 23.90 -6.19
CA LYS A 111 24.44 24.78 -5.17
C LYS A 111 25.89 25.15 -5.48
N LEU A 112 26.66 24.23 -6.04
CA LEU A 112 28.04 24.50 -6.44
C LEU A 112 28.10 25.41 -7.67
N GLU A 113 27.21 25.21 -8.64
CA GLU A 113 27.07 26.06 -9.83
C GLU A 113 26.64 27.49 -9.44
N GLU A 114 25.58 27.63 -8.64
CA GLU A 114 25.12 28.92 -8.11
C GLU A 114 26.21 29.68 -7.33
N LEU A 115 27.08 28.97 -6.62
CA LEU A 115 28.21 29.57 -5.90
C LEU A 115 29.40 29.87 -6.80
N LYS A 116 29.62 29.10 -7.87
CA LYS A 116 30.66 29.39 -8.87
C LYS A 116 30.35 30.68 -9.62
N ASP A 117 29.07 30.90 -9.94
CA ASP A 117 28.62 32.10 -10.65
C ASP A 117 28.76 33.37 -9.79
N LYS A 118 28.60 33.24 -8.46
CA LYS A 118 28.72 34.36 -7.52
C LYS A 118 30.15 34.58 -7.02
N ASP A 119 30.77 33.51 -6.49
CA ASP A 119 32.01 33.55 -5.72
C ASP A 119 32.84 32.26 -5.90
N GLN A 120 33.76 32.28 -6.86
CA GLN A 120 34.59 31.11 -7.18
C GLN A 120 35.42 30.58 -5.99
N LYS A 121 35.91 31.47 -5.11
CA LYS A 121 36.67 31.09 -3.91
C LYS A 121 35.82 30.30 -2.92
N LYS A 122 34.60 30.77 -2.63
CA LYS A 122 33.66 30.08 -1.73
C LYS A 122 33.23 28.73 -2.29
N ALA A 123 33.08 28.64 -3.62
CA ALA A 123 32.79 27.37 -4.28
C ALA A 123 33.93 26.34 -4.09
N GLN A 124 35.20 26.76 -4.27
CA GLN A 124 36.35 25.87 -4.05
C GLN A 124 36.46 25.39 -2.60
N GLU A 125 36.24 26.29 -1.63
CA GLU A 125 36.20 25.90 -0.21
C GLU A 125 35.11 24.86 0.08
N LEU A 126 33.93 25.02 -0.52
CA LEU A 126 32.81 24.11 -0.34
C LEU A 126 33.07 22.75 -1.00
N GLU A 127 33.65 22.73 -2.20
CA GLU A 127 34.12 21.49 -2.84
C GLU A 127 35.16 20.77 -2.00
N ASN A 128 36.13 21.50 -1.43
CA ASN A 128 37.15 20.93 -0.57
C ASN A 128 36.52 20.35 0.72
N LYS A 129 35.60 21.08 1.35
CA LYS A 129 34.83 20.57 2.50
C LYS A 129 34.07 19.29 2.14
N MET A 130 33.45 19.22 0.96
CA MET A 130 32.79 18.00 0.48
C MET A 130 33.76 16.83 0.25
N LYS A 131 34.92 17.08 -0.35
CA LYS A 131 35.94 16.05 -0.59
C LYS A 131 36.47 15.48 0.74
N TRP A 132 36.85 16.33 1.68
CA TRP A 132 37.37 15.92 2.98
C TRP A 132 36.33 15.21 3.85
N THR A 133 35.10 15.71 3.91
CA THR A 133 34.01 15.03 4.65
C THR A 133 33.71 13.65 4.05
N ASN A 134 33.70 13.53 2.72
CA ASN A 134 33.51 12.24 2.05
C ASN A 134 34.65 11.25 2.37
N LEU A 135 35.91 11.71 2.40
CA LEU A 135 37.04 10.86 2.78
C LEU A 135 36.93 10.39 4.23
N LEU A 136 36.55 11.27 5.15
CA LEU A 136 36.36 10.94 6.56
C LEU A 136 35.25 9.89 6.73
N TYR A 137 34.13 10.04 6.02
CA TYR A 137 33.08 9.03 6.02
C TYR A 137 33.50 7.69 5.41
N LYS A 138 34.31 7.71 4.35
CA LYS A 138 34.87 6.47 3.77
C LYS A 138 35.80 5.77 4.77
N ALA A 139 36.60 6.52 5.52
CA ALA A 139 37.48 6.00 6.57
C ALA A 139 36.70 5.40 7.75
N GLU A 140 35.56 5.99 8.11
CA GLU A 140 34.61 5.42 9.09
C GLU A 140 33.92 4.12 8.59
N GLY A 141 34.08 3.77 7.31
CA GLY A 141 33.46 2.59 6.70
C GLY A 141 32.08 2.85 6.10
N VAL A 142 31.64 4.11 6.03
CA VAL A 142 30.35 4.48 5.43
C VAL A 142 30.43 4.37 3.91
N LYS A 143 29.60 3.49 3.32
CA LYS A 143 29.51 3.28 1.86
C LYS A 143 28.80 4.45 1.17
N ILE A 144 29.58 5.44 0.73
CA ILE A 144 29.10 6.59 -0.05
C ILE A 144 28.84 6.18 -1.51
N ARG A 145 27.70 6.63 -2.07
CA ARG A 145 27.30 6.41 -3.47
C ARG A 145 27.05 7.75 -4.17
N ASP A 146 28.12 8.31 -4.69
CA ASP A 146 28.24 9.63 -5.33
C ASP A 146 28.19 9.60 -6.87
N ASN A 147 28.38 8.44 -7.50
CA ASN A 147 28.37 8.32 -8.96
C ASN A 147 26.94 8.30 -9.55
N GLU A 148 26.60 9.31 -10.34
CA GLU A 148 25.26 9.45 -10.97
C GLU A 148 24.93 8.31 -11.93
N GLU A 149 25.86 7.93 -12.81
CA GLU A 149 25.65 6.86 -13.80
C GLU A 149 25.33 5.53 -13.09
N ARG A 150 26.12 5.17 -12.07
CA ARG A 150 25.89 3.96 -11.27
C ARG A 150 24.56 4.02 -10.53
N LEU A 151 24.12 5.19 -10.07
CA LEU A 151 22.81 5.37 -9.43
C LEU A 151 21.66 5.21 -10.43
N LYS A 152 21.78 5.77 -11.64
CA LYS A 152 20.81 5.59 -12.74
C LYS A 152 20.72 4.13 -13.16
N GLU A 153 21.84 3.43 -13.32
CA GLU A 153 21.84 2.00 -13.59
C GLU A 153 21.22 1.17 -12.47
N ALA A 154 21.54 1.48 -11.21
CA ALA A 154 20.98 0.78 -10.07
C ALA A 154 19.46 0.98 -9.98
N LEU A 155 18.98 2.16 -10.35
CA LEU A 155 17.55 2.46 -10.51
C LEU A 155 16.93 1.61 -11.61
N LYS A 156 17.52 1.57 -12.81
CA LYS A 156 17.08 0.69 -13.92
C LYS A 156 17.04 -0.78 -13.50
N ARG A 157 18.07 -1.28 -12.81
CA ARG A 157 18.12 -2.66 -12.27
C ARG A 157 17.04 -2.92 -11.22
N LYS A 158 16.67 -1.92 -10.41
CA LYS A 158 15.58 -2.03 -9.42
C LYS A 158 14.22 -2.10 -10.12
N GLU A 159 14.02 -1.32 -11.17
CA GLU A 159 12.80 -1.31 -11.98
C GLU A 159 12.65 -2.60 -12.78
N LYS A 160 13.72 -3.10 -13.41
CA LYS A 160 13.73 -4.41 -14.10
C LYS A 160 13.30 -5.54 -13.16
N ARG A 161 13.82 -5.59 -11.93
CA ARG A 161 13.41 -6.58 -10.91
C ARG A 161 11.96 -6.41 -10.45
N LYS A 162 11.43 -5.19 -10.41
CA LYS A 162 10.00 -4.95 -10.12
C LYS A 162 9.13 -5.47 -11.26
N ALA A 163 9.47 -5.14 -12.51
CA ALA A 163 8.76 -5.60 -13.69
C ALA A 163 8.77 -7.13 -13.81
N GLN A 164 9.91 -7.78 -13.54
CA GLN A 164 10.00 -9.24 -13.52
C GLN A 164 9.07 -9.85 -12.47
N ARG A 165 9.07 -9.30 -11.25
CA ARG A 165 8.15 -9.76 -10.19
C ARG A 165 6.70 -9.56 -10.61
N GLN A 166 6.35 -8.39 -11.14
CA GLN A 166 5.01 -8.10 -11.62
C GLN A 166 4.55 -9.13 -12.67
N ARG A 167 5.35 -9.38 -13.71
CA ARG A 167 5.08 -10.39 -14.74
C ARG A 167 4.91 -11.80 -14.16
N GLN A 168 5.73 -12.17 -13.18
CA GLN A 168 5.60 -13.49 -12.52
C GLN A 168 4.30 -13.60 -11.72
N TRP A 169 3.87 -12.52 -11.07
CA TRP A 169 2.61 -12.48 -10.34
C TRP A 169 1.41 -12.54 -11.31
N GLU A 170 1.43 -11.77 -12.39
CA GLU A 170 0.42 -11.81 -13.45
C GLU A 170 0.28 -13.22 -14.04
N LYS A 171 1.40 -13.85 -14.43
CA LYS A 171 1.41 -15.25 -14.90
C LYS A 171 0.82 -16.24 -13.88
N ARG A 172 1.09 -16.05 -12.58
CA ARG A 172 0.50 -16.88 -11.53
C ARG A 172 -1.01 -16.68 -11.45
N THR A 173 -1.49 -15.44 -11.52
CA THR A 173 -2.92 -15.14 -11.48
C THR A 173 -3.65 -15.68 -12.71
N GLU A 174 -3.08 -15.50 -13.91
CA GLU A 174 -3.62 -16.05 -15.16
C GLU A 174 -3.71 -17.57 -15.09
N LYS A 175 -2.64 -18.25 -14.65
CA LYS A 175 -2.62 -19.71 -14.50
C LYS A 175 -3.68 -20.22 -13.51
N VAL A 176 -3.97 -19.47 -12.45
CA VAL A 176 -5.03 -19.83 -11.49
C VAL A 176 -6.41 -19.70 -12.13
N VAL A 177 -6.66 -18.60 -12.84
CA VAL A 177 -7.92 -18.37 -13.55
C VAL A 177 -8.13 -19.42 -14.64
N GLU A 178 -7.11 -19.71 -15.44
CA GLU A 178 -7.15 -20.72 -16.49
C GLU A 178 -7.48 -22.10 -15.90
N LYS A 179 -6.79 -22.52 -14.83
CA LYS A 179 -7.10 -23.79 -14.15
C LYS A 179 -8.53 -23.85 -13.62
N MET A 180 -9.05 -22.74 -13.10
CA MET A 180 -10.43 -22.65 -12.64
C MET A 180 -11.41 -22.80 -13.81
N GLN A 181 -11.17 -22.10 -14.92
CA GLN A 181 -11.99 -22.20 -16.14
C GLN A 181 -11.96 -23.62 -16.72
N GLN A 182 -10.77 -24.24 -16.86
CA GLN A 182 -10.63 -25.61 -17.33
C GLN A 182 -11.43 -26.60 -16.47
N ARG A 183 -11.42 -26.45 -15.14
CA ARG A 183 -12.23 -27.29 -14.24
C ARG A 183 -13.74 -27.10 -14.49
N GLN A 184 -14.19 -25.86 -14.64
CA GLN A 184 -15.58 -25.56 -14.92
C GLN A 184 -16.01 -26.07 -16.30
N GLU A 185 -15.18 -25.93 -17.32
CA GLU A 185 -15.43 -26.46 -18.66
C GLU A 185 -15.50 -27.98 -18.66
N LYS A 186 -14.57 -28.66 -17.97
CA LYS A 186 -14.64 -30.13 -17.79
C LYS A 186 -15.96 -30.54 -17.14
N ARG A 187 -16.40 -29.83 -16.09
CA ARG A 187 -17.70 -30.07 -15.46
C ARG A 187 -18.87 -29.86 -16.42
N ARG A 188 -18.86 -28.76 -17.19
CA ARG A 188 -19.90 -28.45 -18.19
C ARG A 188 -19.97 -29.52 -19.29
N LYS A 189 -18.81 -29.91 -19.85
CA LYS A 189 -18.70 -30.98 -20.85
C LYS A 189 -19.22 -32.32 -20.31
N ASN A 190 -18.87 -32.69 -19.07
CA ASN A 190 -19.36 -33.91 -18.44
C ASN A 190 -20.88 -33.89 -18.20
N ILE A 191 -21.44 -32.76 -17.78
CA ILE A 191 -22.89 -32.60 -17.61
C ILE A 191 -23.61 -32.69 -18.96
N GLN A 192 -23.09 -32.04 -20.01
CA GLN A 192 -23.64 -32.12 -21.35
C GLN A 192 -23.60 -33.55 -21.89
N LYS A 193 -22.48 -34.26 -21.71
CA LYS A 193 -22.34 -35.68 -22.08
C LYS A 193 -23.39 -36.53 -21.37
N LYS A 194 -23.52 -36.41 -20.04
CA LYS A 194 -24.56 -37.13 -19.27
C LYS A 194 -25.99 -36.83 -19.75
N LYS A 195 -26.28 -35.58 -20.17
CA LYS A 195 -27.58 -35.23 -20.74
C LYS A 195 -27.81 -35.90 -22.10
N LYS A 196 -26.81 -35.87 -22.99
CA LYS A 196 -26.85 -36.55 -24.30
C LYS A 196 -27.02 -38.06 -24.13
N ASP A 197 -26.21 -38.70 -23.29
CA ASP A 197 -26.28 -40.13 -23.02
C ASP A 197 -27.66 -40.54 -22.47
N ARG A 198 -28.29 -39.71 -21.63
CA ARG A 198 -29.67 -39.96 -21.14
C ARG A 198 -30.69 -39.90 -22.28
N ILE A 199 -30.57 -38.94 -23.18
CA ILE A 199 -31.45 -38.80 -24.35
C ILE A 199 -31.24 -39.99 -25.29
N GLU A 200 -29.99 -40.35 -25.59
CA GLU A 200 -29.64 -41.50 -26.44
C GLU A 200 -30.14 -42.82 -25.84
N LYS A 201 -29.99 -43.04 -24.53
CA LYS A 201 -30.57 -44.21 -23.84
C LYS A 201 -32.08 -44.25 -23.96
N LYS A 202 -32.77 -43.12 -23.86
CA LYS A 202 -34.24 -43.03 -24.07
C LYS A 202 -34.60 -43.38 -25.52
N LYS A 203 -33.87 -42.84 -26.50
CA LYS A 203 -34.06 -43.16 -27.93
C LYS A 203 -33.82 -44.64 -28.23
N ALA A 204 -32.73 -45.21 -27.72
CA ALA A 204 -32.42 -46.63 -27.87
C ALA A 204 -33.50 -47.54 -27.26
N ARG A 205 -34.04 -47.19 -26.09
CA ARG A 205 -35.18 -47.90 -25.48
C ARG A 205 -36.45 -47.80 -26.33
N ALA A 206 -36.73 -46.65 -26.95
CA ALA A 206 -37.87 -46.49 -27.85
C ALA A 206 -37.72 -47.34 -29.11
N ARG A 207 -36.52 -47.35 -29.73
CA ARG A 207 -36.20 -48.21 -30.88
C ARG A 207 -36.34 -49.69 -30.56
N LYS A 208 -35.83 -50.15 -29.41
CA LYS A 208 -36.00 -51.55 -28.94
C LYS A 208 -37.47 -51.96 -28.75
N LYS A 209 -38.36 -51.00 -28.50
CA LYS A 209 -39.82 -51.21 -28.39
C LYS A 209 -40.55 -51.03 -29.73
N GLY A 210 -39.83 -50.90 -30.85
CA GLY A 210 -40.41 -50.73 -32.19
C GLY A 210 -41.00 -49.35 -32.47
N ARG A 211 -40.76 -48.33 -31.63
CA ARG A 211 -41.24 -46.97 -31.88
C ARG A 211 -40.31 -46.25 -32.86
N VAL A 212 -40.87 -45.76 -33.97
CA VAL A 212 -40.15 -44.95 -34.96
C VAL A 212 -39.93 -43.55 -34.41
N LEU A 213 -38.68 -43.08 -34.40
CA LEU A 213 -38.33 -41.72 -33.95
C LEU A 213 -38.35 -40.74 -35.14
N PRO A 214 -38.66 -39.45 -34.93
CA PRO A 214 -38.63 -38.43 -35.99
C PRO A 214 -37.26 -38.30 -36.69
N GLU A 215 -36.17 -38.65 -36.01
CA GLU A 215 -34.82 -38.66 -36.60
C GLU A 215 -34.62 -39.81 -37.59
N ASP A 216 -35.30 -40.93 -37.38
CA ASP A 216 -35.23 -42.10 -38.25
C ASP A 216 -36.03 -41.84 -39.55
N LEU A 217 -37.14 -41.08 -39.45
CA LEU A 217 -37.91 -40.59 -40.61
C LEU A 217 -37.08 -39.62 -41.47
N LYS A 218 -36.46 -38.61 -40.84
CA LYS A 218 -35.56 -37.67 -41.53
C LYS A 218 -34.36 -38.35 -42.19
N LYS A 219 -33.85 -39.44 -41.59
CA LYS A 219 -32.75 -40.22 -42.18
C LYS A 219 -33.20 -41.07 -43.36
N ALA A 220 -34.47 -41.49 -43.39
CA ALA A 220 -35.07 -42.22 -44.49
C ALA A 220 -35.47 -41.31 -45.68
N GLY A 221 -35.27 -39.99 -45.57
CA GLY A 221 -35.59 -39.03 -46.64
C GLY A 221 -37.08 -38.70 -46.78
N LEU A 222 -37.88 -38.98 -45.75
CA LEU A 222 -39.29 -38.60 -45.60
C LEU A 222 -39.46 -37.40 -44.66
#